data_AF-A0A6B1DSJ0-F1
#
_entry.id   AF-A0A6B1DSJ0-F1
#
_cell.length_a   1.000
_cell.length_b   1.000
_cell.length_c   1.000
_cell.angle_alpha   90.00
_cell.angle_beta   90.00
_cell.angle_gamma   90.00
#
_symmetry.space_group_name_H-M   'P 1'
#
loop_
_entity.id
_entity.type
_entity.pdbx_description
1 polymer ?
#
loop_
_entity_poly.entity_id
_entity_poly.type
_entity_poly.pdbx_seq_one_letter_code
_entity_poly.pdbx_strand_id
1 'polypeptide(L)'
;MIGWACEVANAQQVASYGLERHVYIVHPGDGAAANTDLYGAYERGEPWLGYQWGTNEPALVLDLVRLEEPSYTEECWATTKACAYALSDIHIAVHPSMLERAPEVVDMLSNFNIDIALFKDIARWARANEGATERDAALWFLQVRPEVWNQWATPEAAAKIQAALDTGEAADDWPDQ
;
A
#
# COMPACT_ATOMS: atom_id res chain seq x y z
N MET A 1 -3.14 -20.27 -6.66
CA MET A 1 -4.11 -19.29 -7.23
C MET A 1 -3.31 -18.28 -8.01
N ILE A 2 -3.69 -18.00 -9.25
CA ILE A 2 -3.18 -16.87 -10.04
C ILE A 2 -4.27 -15.80 -9.89
N GLY A 3 -3.98 -14.67 -9.26
CA GLY A 3 -4.95 -13.62 -8.90
C GLY A 3 -4.86 -13.17 -7.43
N TRP A 4 -5.42 -12.00 -7.09
CA TRP A 4 -5.37 -11.47 -5.73
C TRP A 4 -6.36 -12.23 -4.81
N ALA A 5 -5.96 -12.47 -3.55
CA ALA A 5 -6.82 -13.15 -2.58
C ALA A 5 -8.15 -12.43 -2.34
N CYS A 6 -8.17 -11.10 -2.50
CA CYS A 6 -9.39 -10.30 -2.40
C CYS A 6 -10.39 -10.60 -3.51
N GLU A 7 -9.97 -11.01 -4.71
CA GLU A 7 -10.90 -11.36 -5.79
C GLU A 7 -11.81 -12.53 -5.38
N VAL A 8 -11.22 -13.54 -4.75
CA VAL A 8 -11.96 -14.72 -4.26
C VAL A 8 -12.91 -14.32 -3.12
N ALA A 9 -12.43 -13.48 -2.19
CA ALA A 9 -13.25 -13.01 -1.06
C ALA A 9 -14.43 -12.15 -1.52
N ASN A 10 -14.19 -11.18 -2.42
CA ASN A 10 -15.20 -10.29 -2.95
C ASN A 10 -16.26 -11.05 -3.77
N ALA A 11 -15.86 -12.07 -4.55
CA ALA A 11 -16.81 -12.92 -5.26
C ALA A 11 -17.72 -13.70 -4.30
N GLN A 12 -17.15 -14.22 -3.23
CA GLN A 12 -17.92 -14.89 -2.18
C GLN A 12 -18.85 -13.93 -1.42
N GLN A 13 -18.41 -12.69 -1.18
CA GLN A 13 -19.25 -11.63 -0.61
C GLN A 13 -20.46 -11.34 -1.48
N VAL A 14 -20.27 -11.11 -2.79
CA VAL A 14 -21.36 -10.85 -3.72
C VAL A 14 -22.41 -11.97 -3.69
N ALA A 15 -21.97 -13.23 -3.71
CA ALA A 15 -22.86 -14.38 -3.60
C ALA A 15 -23.59 -14.43 -2.25
N SER A 16 -22.87 -14.28 -1.14
CA SER A 16 -23.43 -14.42 0.21
C SER A 16 -24.34 -13.28 0.63
N TYR A 17 -24.13 -12.09 0.06
CA TYR A 17 -25.05 -10.96 0.20
C TYR A 17 -26.27 -11.06 -0.74
N GLY A 18 -26.31 -12.04 -1.65
CA GLY A 18 -27.39 -12.19 -2.62
C GLY A 18 -27.39 -11.12 -3.72
N LEU A 19 -26.22 -10.55 -4.02
CA LEU A 19 -26.07 -9.44 -4.96
C LEU A 19 -25.85 -9.89 -6.41
N GLU A 20 -25.79 -11.20 -6.70
CA GLU A 20 -25.49 -11.74 -8.04
C GLU A 20 -26.46 -11.29 -9.14
N ARG A 21 -27.67 -10.82 -8.77
CA ARG A 21 -28.65 -10.25 -9.72
C ARG A 21 -28.55 -8.74 -9.88
N HIS A 22 -27.75 -8.09 -9.06
CA HIS A 22 -27.63 -6.63 -8.96
C HIS A 22 -26.26 -6.13 -9.40
N VAL A 23 -25.21 -6.94 -9.26
CA VAL A 23 -23.84 -6.57 -9.64
C VAL A 23 -23.23 -7.64 -10.54
N TYR A 24 -22.36 -7.20 -11.44
CA TYR A 24 -21.50 -8.06 -12.24
C TYR A 24 -20.05 -7.81 -11.82
N ILE A 25 -19.31 -8.88 -11.51
CA ILE A 25 -17.92 -8.76 -11.11
C ILE A 25 -17.06 -8.62 -12.37
N VAL A 26 -16.33 -7.51 -12.45
CA VAL A 26 -15.32 -7.27 -13.47
C VAL A 26 -13.94 -7.50 -12.87
N HIS A 27 -13.12 -8.28 -13.54
CA HIS A 27 -11.73 -8.51 -13.16
C HIS A 27 -10.83 -7.59 -14.01
N PRO A 28 -10.18 -6.58 -13.41
CA PRO A 28 -9.39 -5.60 -14.15
C PRO A 28 -8.07 -6.18 -14.71
N GLY A 29 -7.67 -7.39 -14.29
CA GLY A 29 -6.43 -8.06 -14.72
C GLY A 29 -5.23 -7.68 -13.87
N ASP A 30 -5.07 -6.39 -13.55
CA ASP A 30 -4.06 -5.88 -12.62
C ASP A 30 -4.54 -4.64 -11.84
N GLY A 31 -3.72 -4.18 -10.90
CA GLY A 31 -4.02 -3.02 -10.07
C GLY A 31 -4.01 -1.68 -10.82
N ALA A 32 -3.22 -1.54 -11.89
CA ALA A 32 -3.15 -0.30 -12.66
C ALA A 32 -4.43 -0.09 -13.49
N ALA A 33 -4.94 -1.17 -14.09
CA ALA A 33 -6.23 -1.19 -14.76
C ALA A 33 -7.38 -0.89 -13.77
N ALA A 34 -7.35 -1.47 -12.56
CA ALA A 34 -8.33 -1.17 -11.52
C ALA A 34 -8.34 0.32 -11.12
N ASN A 35 -7.15 0.90 -10.96
CA ASN A 35 -7.01 2.32 -10.60
C ASN A 35 -7.47 3.24 -11.75
N THR A 36 -7.17 2.88 -13.00
CA THR A 36 -7.59 3.65 -14.19
C THR A 36 -9.11 3.68 -14.33
N ASP A 37 -9.77 2.55 -14.09
CA ASP A 37 -11.25 2.46 -14.11
C ASP A 37 -11.89 3.39 -13.07
N LEU A 38 -11.39 3.34 -11.83
CA LEU A 38 -11.85 4.22 -10.74
C LEU A 38 -11.61 5.70 -11.06
N TYR A 39 -10.40 6.08 -11.50
CA TYR A 39 -10.10 7.46 -11.85
C TYR A 39 -11.00 7.97 -12.96
N GLY A 40 -11.17 7.18 -14.02
CA GLY A 40 -12.02 7.56 -15.13
C GLY A 40 -13.48 7.81 -14.71
N ALA A 41 -14.05 6.91 -13.89
CA ALA A 41 -15.41 7.08 -13.38
C ALA A 41 -15.54 8.32 -12.49
N TYR A 42 -14.57 8.54 -11.58
CA TYR A 42 -14.55 9.68 -10.67
C TYR A 42 -14.46 11.02 -11.43
N GLU A 43 -13.58 11.13 -12.41
CA GLU A 43 -13.40 12.34 -13.24
C GLU A 43 -14.65 12.68 -14.06
N ARG A 44 -15.40 11.66 -14.50
CA ARG A 44 -16.67 11.83 -15.23
C ARG A 44 -17.87 12.07 -14.31
N GLY A 45 -17.70 11.97 -12.99
CA GLY A 45 -18.81 12.03 -12.03
C GLY A 45 -19.79 10.86 -12.16
N GLU A 46 -19.31 9.70 -12.62
CA GLU A 46 -20.10 8.50 -12.80
C GLU A 46 -20.14 7.66 -11.51
N PRO A 47 -21.27 6.99 -11.20
CA PRO A 47 -21.30 6.04 -10.10
C PRO A 47 -20.29 4.92 -10.30
N TRP A 48 -19.53 4.61 -9.26
CA TRP A 48 -18.55 3.52 -9.25
C TRP A 48 -18.73 2.66 -8.01
N LEU A 49 -18.67 1.33 -8.19
CA LEU A 49 -18.71 0.35 -7.13
C LEU A 49 -17.58 -0.65 -7.35
N GLY A 50 -16.68 -0.78 -6.38
CA GLY A 50 -15.59 -1.74 -6.46
C GLY A 50 -14.78 -1.85 -5.18
N TYR A 51 -13.73 -2.66 -5.27
CA TYR A 51 -12.84 -2.97 -4.15
C TYR A 51 -11.68 -1.96 -4.08
N GLN A 52 -11.41 -1.46 -2.89
CA GLN A 52 -10.29 -0.58 -2.57
C GLN A 52 -9.72 -0.94 -1.20
N TRP A 53 -8.43 -0.67 -0.98
CA TRP A 53 -7.77 -0.89 0.31
C TRP A 53 -7.06 0.38 0.77
N GLY A 54 -6.82 0.46 2.08
CA GLY A 54 -6.47 1.72 2.75
C GLY A 54 -5.20 2.40 2.24
N THR A 55 -4.19 1.64 1.82
CA THR A 55 -2.92 2.18 1.30
C THR A 55 -2.90 2.38 -0.21
N ASN A 56 -3.96 2.00 -0.93
CA ASN A 56 -4.04 2.26 -2.36
C ASN A 56 -4.20 3.75 -2.60
N GLU A 57 -3.44 4.29 -3.55
CA GLU A 57 -3.37 5.73 -3.78
C GLU A 57 -4.74 6.38 -4.06
N PRO A 58 -5.64 5.83 -4.92
CA PRO A 58 -6.99 6.37 -5.09
C PRO A 58 -7.82 6.45 -3.80
N ALA A 59 -7.66 5.50 -2.89
CA ALA A 59 -8.36 5.50 -1.61
C ALA A 59 -7.82 6.56 -0.62
N LEU A 60 -6.61 7.09 -0.87
CA LEU A 60 -5.98 8.11 -0.03
C LEU A 60 -6.36 9.54 -0.40
N VAL A 61 -6.80 9.75 -1.64
CA VAL A 61 -6.80 11.05 -2.34
C VAL A 61 -8.14 11.42 -2.95
N LEU A 62 -8.97 10.43 -3.30
CA LEU A 62 -10.32 10.65 -3.80
C LEU A 62 -11.31 10.71 -2.63
N ASP A 63 -12.41 11.44 -2.83
CA ASP A 63 -13.53 11.47 -1.90
C ASP A 63 -14.40 10.23 -2.10
N LEU A 64 -13.97 9.09 -1.55
CA LEU A 64 -14.67 7.82 -1.64
C LEU A 64 -15.43 7.51 -0.35
N VAL A 65 -16.61 6.91 -0.49
CA VAL A 65 -17.39 6.41 0.64
C VAL A 65 -17.17 4.90 0.76
N ARG A 66 -16.63 4.45 1.90
CA ARG A 66 -16.59 3.02 2.23
C ARG A 66 -17.99 2.56 2.60
N LEU A 67 -18.49 1.55 1.90
CA LEU A 67 -19.78 0.94 2.22
C LEU A 67 -19.71 0.22 3.57
N GLU A 68 -20.81 0.29 4.32
CA GLU A 68 -20.93 -0.39 5.61
C GLU A 68 -21.34 -1.85 5.41
N GLU A 69 -20.61 -2.75 6.08
CA GLU A 69 -20.85 -4.19 6.11
C GLU A 69 -21.00 -4.64 7.57
N PRO A 70 -21.64 -5.80 7.84
CA PRO A 70 -21.60 -6.41 9.17
C PRO A 70 -20.16 -6.54 9.68
N SER A 71 -19.92 -6.31 10.97
CA SER A 71 -18.57 -6.39 11.53
C SER A 71 -17.90 -7.74 11.30
N TYR A 72 -16.58 -7.73 11.10
CA TYR A 72 -15.77 -8.93 11.00
C TYR A 72 -15.95 -9.86 12.21
N THR A 73 -16.11 -11.16 11.94
CA THR A 73 -15.89 -12.24 12.90
C THR A 73 -15.15 -13.38 12.19
N GLU A 74 -14.36 -14.17 12.94
CA GLU A 74 -13.69 -15.34 12.37
C GLU A 74 -14.69 -16.32 11.76
N GLU A 75 -15.83 -16.54 12.42
CA GLU A 75 -16.89 -17.41 11.93
C GLU A 75 -17.46 -16.91 10.61
N CYS A 76 -17.82 -15.62 10.52
CA CYS A 76 -18.33 -15.06 9.28
C CYS A 76 -17.28 -15.15 8.17
N TRP A 77 -16.04 -14.76 8.45
CA TRP A 77 -14.97 -14.77 7.44
C TRP A 77 -14.63 -16.17 6.95
N ALA A 78 -14.70 -17.18 7.83
CA ALA A 78 -14.45 -18.57 7.46
C ALA A 78 -15.61 -19.23 6.69
N THR A 79 -16.83 -18.70 6.81
CA THR A 79 -18.04 -19.33 6.26
C THR A 79 -18.61 -18.59 5.06
N THR A 80 -19.24 -17.44 5.26
CA THR A 80 -19.96 -16.70 4.22
C THR A 80 -19.16 -15.53 3.67
N LYS A 81 -18.22 -14.99 4.45
CA LYS A 81 -17.57 -13.70 4.21
C LYS A 81 -18.53 -12.53 4.09
N ALA A 82 -19.81 -12.70 4.44
CA ALA A 82 -20.82 -11.64 4.43
C ALA A 82 -20.66 -10.66 5.62
N CYS A 83 -19.44 -10.16 5.80
CA CYS A 83 -19.00 -9.19 6.78
C CYS A 83 -17.80 -8.42 6.23
N ALA A 84 -17.49 -7.30 6.85
CA ALA A 84 -16.33 -6.48 6.57
C ALA A 84 -15.02 -7.29 6.69
N TYR A 85 -14.02 -6.84 5.94
CA TYR A 85 -12.63 -7.25 6.16
C TYR A 85 -12.18 -6.91 7.59
N ALA A 86 -11.34 -7.77 8.16
CA ALA A 86 -10.56 -7.41 9.35
C ALA A 86 -9.62 -6.23 9.03
N LEU A 87 -9.22 -5.48 10.05
CA LEU A 87 -8.08 -4.58 9.92
C LEU A 87 -6.86 -5.42 9.49
N SER A 88 -6.22 -4.98 8.40
CA SER A 88 -5.10 -5.71 7.81
C SER A 88 -3.79 -5.19 8.37
N ASP A 89 -2.94 -6.11 8.81
CA ASP A 89 -1.56 -5.82 9.19
C ASP A 89 -0.64 -6.03 7.99
N ILE A 90 0.29 -5.10 7.79
CA ILE A 90 1.35 -5.21 6.77
C ILE A 90 2.61 -5.68 7.50
N HIS A 91 3.08 -6.88 7.14
CA HIS A 91 4.27 -7.47 7.74
C HIS A 91 5.47 -7.42 6.79
N ILE A 92 6.65 -7.19 7.38
CA ILE A 92 7.92 -7.44 6.69
C ILE A 92 8.31 -8.90 6.92
N ALA A 93 8.54 -9.64 5.84
CA ALA A 93 9.03 -11.00 5.88
C ALA A 93 10.46 -11.06 5.34
N VAL A 94 11.34 -11.77 6.05
CA VAL A 94 12.72 -12.02 5.62
C VAL A 94 12.96 -13.52 5.45
N HIS A 95 13.87 -13.88 4.55
CA HIS A 95 14.33 -15.27 4.47
C HIS A 95 15.03 -15.65 5.79
N PRO A 96 14.82 -16.86 6.36
CA PRO A 96 15.38 -17.23 7.66
C PRO A 96 16.89 -17.03 7.79
N SER A 97 17.65 -17.24 6.71
CA SER A 97 19.11 -17.03 6.73
C SER A 97 19.54 -15.57 6.95
N MET A 98 18.65 -14.58 6.77
CA MET A 98 18.97 -13.16 7.01
C MET A 98 19.25 -12.90 8.47
N LEU A 99 18.65 -13.68 9.38
CA LEU A 99 18.89 -13.59 10.82
C LEU A 99 20.37 -13.77 11.17
N GLU A 100 21.10 -14.57 10.39
CA GLU A 100 22.54 -14.81 10.57
C GLU A 100 23.40 -13.97 9.61
N ARG A 101 22.95 -13.80 8.37
CA ARG A 101 23.75 -13.16 7.30
C ARG A 101 23.76 -11.64 7.34
N ALA A 102 22.69 -11.04 7.86
CA ALA A 102 22.52 -9.59 7.92
C ALA A 102 21.65 -9.21 9.14
N PRO A 103 22.07 -9.60 10.36
CA PRO A 103 21.31 -9.29 11.58
C PRO A 103 21.04 -7.80 11.76
N GLU A 104 21.95 -6.94 11.32
CA GLU A 104 21.80 -5.47 11.33
C GLU A 104 20.68 -4.97 10.40
N VAL A 105 20.48 -5.63 9.26
CA VAL A 105 19.37 -5.31 8.35
C VAL A 105 18.05 -5.78 8.95
N VAL A 106 18.04 -6.97 9.59
CA VAL A 106 16.85 -7.48 10.29
C VAL A 106 16.46 -6.55 11.44
N ASP A 107 17.43 -6.03 12.19
CA ASP A 107 17.19 -5.08 13.28
C ASP A 107 16.57 -3.78 12.74
N MET A 108 17.13 -3.22 11.66
CA MET A 108 16.54 -2.06 10.99
C MET A 108 15.12 -2.35 10.48
N LEU A 109 14.87 -3.48 9.82
CA LEU A 109 13.54 -3.87 9.33
C LEU A 109 12.55 -4.09 10.47
N SER A 110 13.01 -4.50 11.66
CA SER A 110 12.16 -4.65 12.84
C SER A 110 11.74 -3.30 13.45
N ASN A 111 12.54 -2.25 13.23
CA ASN A 111 12.23 -0.89 13.63
C ASN A 111 11.46 -0.11 12.54
N PHE A 112 11.51 -0.57 11.29
CA PHE A 112 10.85 0.06 10.16
C PHE A 112 9.33 0.12 10.35
N ASN A 113 8.77 1.32 10.22
CA ASN A 113 7.32 1.52 10.26
C ASN A 113 6.89 2.75 9.47
N ILE A 114 6.10 2.54 8.41
CA ILE A 114 5.44 3.62 7.67
C ILE A 114 3.94 3.54 7.97
N ASP A 115 3.42 4.57 8.63
CA ASP A 115 1.98 4.66 8.90
C ASP A 115 1.18 5.25 7.73
N ILE A 116 -0.14 5.21 7.85
CA ILE A 116 -1.04 5.70 6.81
C ILE A 116 -0.94 7.22 6.58
N ALA A 117 -0.56 7.99 7.60
CA ALA A 117 -0.39 9.43 7.46
C ALA A 117 0.84 9.74 6.59
N LEU A 118 1.93 9.02 6.83
CA LEU A 118 3.13 9.12 6.02
C LEU A 118 2.89 8.68 4.57
N PHE A 119 2.15 7.58 4.36
CA PHE A 119 1.75 7.16 3.00
C PHE A 119 0.95 8.25 2.27
N LYS A 120 0.01 8.92 2.96
CA LYS A 120 -0.77 10.02 2.38
C LYS A 120 0.12 11.19 1.95
N ASP A 121 1.12 11.53 2.73
CA ASP A 121 2.03 12.64 2.41
C ASP A 121 2.90 12.30 1.19
N ILE A 122 3.43 11.06 1.12
CA ILE A 122 4.18 10.57 -0.05
C ILE A 122 3.29 10.56 -1.30
N ALA A 123 2.06 10.05 -1.20
CA ALA A 123 1.12 10.02 -2.32
C ALA A 123 0.79 11.43 -2.83
N ARG A 124 0.51 12.37 -1.92
CA ARG A 124 0.24 13.78 -2.29
C ARG A 124 1.44 14.42 -2.97
N TRP A 125 2.64 14.18 -2.46
CA TRP A 125 3.86 14.70 -3.08
C TRP A 125 4.03 14.13 -4.49
N ALA A 126 3.89 12.81 -4.67
CA ALA A 126 4.03 12.17 -5.97
C ALA A 126 3.02 12.73 -6.99
N ARG A 127 1.75 12.94 -6.58
CA ARG A 127 0.74 13.56 -7.45
C ARG A 127 1.06 15.01 -7.84
N ALA A 128 1.65 15.78 -6.93
CA ALA A 128 2.01 17.18 -7.18
C ALA A 128 3.26 17.33 -8.07
N ASN A 129 4.02 16.25 -8.28
CA ASN A 129 5.26 16.24 -9.05
C ASN A 129 5.12 15.26 -10.22
N GLU A 130 4.43 15.68 -11.28
CA GLU A 130 4.23 14.88 -12.47
C GLU A 130 5.56 14.43 -13.07
N GLY A 131 5.68 13.13 -13.39
CA GLY A 131 6.90 12.51 -13.91
C GLY A 131 7.92 12.11 -12.84
N ALA A 132 7.67 12.38 -11.55
CA ALA A 132 8.49 11.84 -10.47
C ALA A 132 8.37 10.31 -10.38
N THR A 133 9.51 9.67 -10.13
CA THR A 133 9.62 8.22 -9.92
C THR A 133 9.41 7.86 -8.44
N GLU A 134 9.24 6.57 -8.16
CA GLU A 134 9.23 6.04 -6.79
C GLU A 134 10.54 6.35 -6.06
N ARG A 135 11.66 6.43 -6.80
CA ARG A 135 12.96 6.84 -6.26
C ARG A 135 12.95 8.31 -5.84
N ASP A 136 12.37 9.19 -6.64
CA ASP A 136 12.26 10.61 -6.29
C ASP A 136 11.40 10.80 -5.04
N ALA A 137 10.31 10.03 -4.92
CA ALA A 137 9.46 10.03 -3.72
C ALA A 137 10.19 9.50 -2.48
N ALA A 138 11.01 8.45 -2.63
CA ALA A 138 11.84 7.91 -1.55
C ALA A 138 12.91 8.92 -1.09
N LEU A 139 13.58 9.59 -2.03
CA LEU A 139 14.57 10.63 -1.73
C LEU A 139 13.93 11.84 -1.05
N TRP A 140 12.79 12.31 -1.56
CA TRP A 140 12.02 13.37 -0.92
C TRP A 140 11.64 13.00 0.52
N PHE A 141 11.13 11.78 0.73
CA PHE A 141 10.80 11.28 2.06
C PHE A 141 12.01 11.32 3.00
N LEU A 142 13.17 10.82 2.53
CA LEU A 142 14.40 10.81 3.33
C LEU A 142 14.86 12.24 3.68
N GLN A 143 14.70 13.20 2.76
CA GLN A 143 15.06 14.60 3.02
C GLN A 143 14.12 15.30 4.00
N VAL A 144 12.81 15.04 3.91
CA VAL A 144 11.80 15.83 4.65
C VAL A 144 11.34 15.18 5.95
N ARG A 145 11.60 13.89 6.15
CA ARG A 145 11.21 13.12 7.36
C ARG A 145 12.39 12.45 8.09
N PRO A 146 13.54 13.13 8.33
CA PRO A 146 14.66 12.54 9.06
C PRO A 146 14.29 12.10 10.48
N GLU A 147 13.34 12.75 11.13
CA GLU A 147 12.86 12.36 12.45
C GLU A 147 12.20 10.98 12.48
N VAL A 148 11.72 10.49 11.33
CA VAL A 148 11.09 9.17 11.21
C VAL A 148 12.14 8.10 10.93
N TRP A 149 12.86 8.20 9.82
CA TRP A 149 13.75 7.11 9.39
C TRP A 149 15.01 6.98 10.24
N ASN A 150 15.45 8.05 10.94
CA ASN A 150 16.55 7.96 11.90
C ASN A 150 16.25 7.00 13.06
N GLN A 151 14.98 6.69 13.33
CA GLN A 151 14.60 5.72 14.37
C GLN A 151 14.82 4.27 13.92
N TRP A 152 15.01 4.04 12.62
CA TRP A 152 15.19 2.71 12.04
C TRP A 152 16.66 2.36 11.83
N ALA A 153 17.53 3.37 11.77
CA ALA A 153 18.93 3.24 11.44
C ALA A 153 19.83 3.41 12.67
N THR A 154 21.01 2.78 12.65
CA THR A 154 22.05 3.09 13.62
C THR A 154 22.55 4.53 13.44
N PRO A 155 23.11 5.19 14.47
CA PRO A 155 23.68 6.53 14.32
C PRO A 155 24.73 6.64 13.21
N GLU A 156 25.51 5.58 13.00
CA GLU A 156 26.51 5.53 11.92
C GLU A 156 25.84 5.48 10.54
N ALA A 157 24.84 4.61 10.37
CA ALA A 157 24.10 4.52 9.11
C ALA A 157 23.34 5.81 8.80
N ALA A 158 22.72 6.41 9.83
CA ALA A 158 22.02 7.68 9.71
C ALA A 158 22.94 8.82 9.27
N ALA A 159 24.13 8.91 9.84
CA ALA A 159 25.13 9.90 9.43
C ALA A 159 25.56 9.71 7.97
N LYS A 160 25.72 8.45 7.51
CA LYS A 160 26.04 8.15 6.10
C LYS A 160 24.91 8.52 5.16
N ILE A 161 23.66 8.18 5.51
CA ILE A 161 22.47 8.55 4.73
C ILE A 161 22.39 10.07 4.61
N GLN A 162 22.51 10.81 5.72
CA GLN A 162 22.45 12.27 5.70
C GLN A 162 23.57 12.88 4.84
N ALA A 163 24.80 12.38 4.97
CA ALA A 163 25.91 12.85 4.15
C ALA A 163 25.66 12.63 2.65
N ALA A 164 25.10 11.49 2.26
CA ALA A 164 24.75 11.19 0.87
C ALA A 164 23.62 12.10 0.35
N LEU A 165 22.62 12.41 1.20
CA LEU A 165 21.54 13.34 0.85
C LEU A 165 22.08 14.78 0.66
N ASP A 166 23.03 15.21 1.50
CA ASP A 166 23.61 16.56 1.45
C ASP A 166 24.48 16.79 0.20
N THR A 167 25.12 15.74 -0.32
CA THR A 167 25.94 15.80 -1.53
C THR A 167 25.13 15.59 -2.81
N GLY A 168 23.83 15.30 -2.70
CA GLY A 168 22.96 14.98 -3.84
C GLY A 168 23.35 13.68 -4.54
N GLU A 169 24.01 12.77 -3.83
CA GLU A 169 24.49 11.51 -4.38
C GLU A 169 23.29 10.65 -4.80
N ALA A 170 23.17 10.39 -6.11
CA ALA A 170 22.36 9.29 -6.58
C ALA A 170 23.14 8.03 -6.18
N ALA A 171 22.65 7.27 -5.19
CA ALA A 171 23.32 6.06 -4.70
C ALA A 171 23.89 5.24 -5.87
N ASP A 172 25.21 5.30 -6.03
CA ASP A 172 25.96 4.48 -6.98
C ASP A 172 25.62 3.00 -6.66
N ASP A 173 25.42 2.20 -7.69
CA ASP A 173 25.12 0.76 -7.61
C ASP A 173 23.74 0.32 -7.09
N TRP A 174 22.73 1.20 -7.04
CA TRP A 174 21.34 0.70 -7.00
C TRP A 174 21.04 0.00 -8.33
N PRO A 175 20.51 -1.25 -8.34
CA PRO A 175 20.17 -1.88 -9.61
C PRO A 175 19.11 -1.02 -10.31
N ASP A 176 19.47 -0.46 -11.46
CA ASP A 176 18.48 0.00 -12.43
C ASP A 176 17.55 -1.20 -12.68
N GLN A 177 16.24 -1.00 -12.46
CA GLN A 177 15.25 -2.05 -12.65
C GLN A 177 15.25 -2.60 -14.08
#